data_AF-A0A0M0BFJ8-F1
#
_entry.id   AF-A0A0M0BFJ8-F1
#
_cell.length_a   1.000
_cell.length_b   1.000
_cell.length_c   1.000
_cell.angle_alpha   90.00
_cell.angle_beta   90.00
_cell.angle_gamma   90.00
#
_symmetry.space_group_name_H-M   'P 1'
#
loop_
_entity.id
_entity.type
_entity.pdbx_description
1 polymer ?
#
loop_
_entity_poly.entity_id
_entity_poly.type
_entity_poly.pdbx_seq_one_letter_code
_entity_poly.pdbx_strand_id
1 'polypeptide(L)'
;MPSQTRTVKEKKLGFEELQRDVVLKGRCTGCGACFIACPVKGVLDYASHTPVVVGECIHCGICLRVCPRYEDASDALETMVFGRTRTPEEVFGIYENVYVARSTREDILEHCQDGGVATSLLVSAFMSRTIDSAHFCQQTFKKS
;
A
#
# COMPACT_ATOMS: atom_id res chain seq x y z
N MET A 1 46.44 22.62 -5.01
CA MET A 1 45.57 21.52 -4.54
C MET A 1 44.38 21.44 -5.47
N PRO A 2 44.21 20.37 -6.27
CA PRO A 2 43.14 20.34 -7.25
C PRO A 2 41.79 20.08 -6.57
N SER A 3 40.83 20.95 -6.87
CA SER A 3 39.43 20.89 -6.46
C SER A 3 38.75 19.66 -7.07
N GLN A 4 38.29 18.72 -6.25
CA GLN A 4 37.51 17.58 -6.71
C GLN A 4 36.06 18.01 -6.97
N THR A 5 35.75 18.30 -8.24
CA THR A 5 34.38 18.45 -8.71
C THR A 5 33.72 17.06 -8.71
N ARG A 6 32.91 16.77 -7.70
CA ARG A 6 32.14 15.53 -7.58
C ARG A 6 31.05 15.51 -8.67
N THR A 7 31.32 14.86 -9.80
CA THR A 7 30.33 14.61 -10.85
C THR A 7 29.24 13.68 -10.32
N VAL A 8 28.06 14.23 -10.03
CA VAL A 8 26.86 13.43 -9.78
C VAL A 8 26.43 12.84 -11.12
N LYS A 9 26.70 11.55 -11.35
CA LYS A 9 26.12 10.80 -12.47
C LYS A 9 24.60 10.84 -12.29
N GLU A 10 23.87 11.48 -13.20
CA GLU A 10 22.41 11.42 -13.25
C GLU A 10 21.98 9.96 -13.35
N LYS A 11 21.41 9.44 -12.26
CA LYS A 11 20.92 8.07 -12.19
C LYS A 11 19.60 8.05 -12.96
N LYS A 12 19.52 7.32 -14.07
CA LYS A 12 18.24 7.03 -14.71
C LYS A 12 17.38 6.28 -13.69
N LEU A 13 16.18 6.79 -13.43
CA LEU A 13 15.25 6.25 -12.45
C LEU A 13 14.12 5.57 -13.23
N GLY A 14 14.16 4.24 -13.31
CA GLY A 14 13.20 3.42 -14.04
C GLY A 14 12.44 2.46 -13.15
N PHE A 15 11.66 1.59 -13.79
CA PHE A 15 10.97 0.53 -13.07
C PHE A 15 11.95 -0.53 -12.56
N GLU A 16 13.11 -0.66 -13.20
CA GLU A 16 14.17 -1.59 -12.84
C GLU A 16 14.63 -1.41 -11.38
N GLU A 17 14.75 -0.16 -10.92
CA GLU A 17 15.03 0.14 -9.52
C GLU A 17 13.93 -0.37 -8.59
N LEU A 18 12.66 -0.14 -8.95
CA LEU A 18 11.51 -0.58 -8.15
C LEU A 18 11.44 -2.11 -8.09
N GLN A 19 11.68 -2.75 -9.23
CA GLN A 19 11.72 -4.20 -9.35
C GLN A 19 12.81 -4.79 -8.45
N ARG A 20 14.03 -4.24 -8.50
CA ARG A 20 15.15 -4.70 -7.66
C ARG A 20 14.90 -4.46 -6.18
N ASP A 21 14.49 -3.26 -5.80
CA ASP A 21 14.53 -2.83 -4.41
C ASP A 21 13.23 -3.08 -3.64
N VAL A 22 12.12 -3.33 -4.33
CA VAL A 22 10.82 -3.61 -3.73
C VAL A 22 10.28 -4.98 -4.11
N VAL A 23 10.17 -5.28 -5.41
CA VAL A 23 9.50 -6.50 -5.89
C VAL A 23 10.33 -7.74 -5.56
N LEU A 24 11.59 -7.80 -6.02
CA LEU A 24 12.48 -8.94 -5.80
C LEU A 24 12.88 -9.13 -4.33
N LYS A 25 12.76 -8.09 -3.50
CA LYS A 25 12.96 -8.18 -2.04
C LYS A 25 11.71 -8.60 -1.28
N GLY A 26 10.60 -8.93 -1.97
CA GLY A 26 9.36 -9.36 -1.35
C GLY A 26 8.64 -8.27 -0.55
N ARG A 27 8.94 -6.98 -0.80
CA ARG A 27 8.30 -5.85 -0.10
C ARG A 27 7.04 -5.35 -0.81
N CYS A 28 6.77 -5.81 -2.03
CA CYS A 28 5.60 -5.41 -2.82
C CYS A 28 4.31 -5.99 -2.23
N THR A 29 3.29 -5.14 -2.06
CA THR A 29 1.96 -5.54 -1.55
C THR A 29 0.91 -5.66 -2.66
N GLY A 30 1.31 -5.52 -3.93
CA GLY A 30 0.39 -5.64 -5.07
C GLY A 30 -0.61 -4.49 -5.23
N CYS A 31 -0.36 -3.32 -4.63
CA CYS A 31 -1.35 -2.23 -4.54
C CYS A 31 -1.74 -1.53 -5.86
N GLY A 32 -1.07 -1.80 -6.99
CA GLY A 32 -1.42 -1.21 -8.28
C GLY A 32 -0.92 0.22 -8.53
N ALA A 33 -0.37 0.91 -7.52
CA ALA A 33 -0.02 2.33 -7.64
C ALA A 33 0.95 2.65 -8.79
N CYS A 34 1.98 1.80 -8.97
CA CYS A 34 2.95 1.97 -10.06
C CYS A 34 2.34 1.80 -11.46
N PHE A 35 1.38 0.89 -11.62
CA PHE A 35 0.66 0.66 -12.87
C PHE A 35 -0.26 1.83 -13.21
N ILE A 36 -1.06 2.28 -12.23
CA ILE A 36 -2.01 3.39 -12.42
C ILE A 36 -1.27 4.70 -12.73
N ALA A 37 -0.14 4.96 -12.05
CA ALA A 37 0.61 6.19 -12.21
C ALA A 37 1.54 6.20 -13.44
N CYS A 38 1.68 5.07 -14.16
CA CYS A 38 2.57 5.01 -15.31
C CYS A 38 2.03 5.91 -16.44
N PRO A 39 2.80 6.90 -16.93
CA PRO A 39 2.32 7.80 -17.98
C PRO A 39 2.27 7.12 -19.37
N VAL A 40 2.96 5.99 -19.52
CA VAL A 40 3.02 5.24 -20.77
C VAL A 40 2.11 4.02 -20.64
N LYS A 41 1.10 3.94 -21.50
CA LYS A 41 0.16 2.82 -21.51
C LYS A 41 0.86 1.54 -21.95
N GLY A 42 0.55 0.43 -21.28
CA GLY A 42 1.03 -0.90 -21.66
C GLY A 42 2.50 -1.18 -21.35
N VAL A 43 3.15 -0.39 -20.49
CA VAL A 43 4.52 -0.70 -20.02
C VAL A 43 4.50 -1.74 -18.90
N LEU A 44 3.53 -1.63 -18.00
CA LEU A 44 3.36 -2.53 -16.86
C LEU A 44 2.10 -3.37 -17.05
N ASP A 45 2.18 -4.62 -16.65
CA ASP A 45 1.04 -5.53 -16.47
C ASP A 45 1.10 -6.16 -15.07
N TYR A 46 0.07 -6.87 -14.66
CA TYR A 46 -0.02 -7.55 -13.38
C TYR A 46 -0.06 -9.07 -13.55
N ALA A 47 1.06 -9.72 -13.22
CA ALA A 47 1.17 -11.17 -13.17
C ALA A 47 1.41 -11.62 -11.73
N SER A 48 0.64 -12.60 -11.26
CA SER A 48 0.78 -13.18 -9.92
C SER A 48 0.81 -12.12 -8.79
N HIS A 49 -0.08 -11.13 -8.86
CA HIS A 49 -0.20 -10.01 -7.91
C HIS A 49 1.01 -9.06 -7.83
N THR A 50 1.93 -9.13 -8.79
CA THR A 50 3.07 -8.22 -8.88
C THR A 50 3.17 -7.54 -10.24
N PRO A 51 3.69 -6.30 -10.30
CA PRO A 51 3.88 -5.61 -11.57
C PRO A 51 5.04 -6.23 -12.37
N VAL A 52 4.82 -6.46 -13.67
CA VAL A 52 5.81 -6.95 -14.62
C VAL A 52 5.94 -5.97 -15.79
N VAL A 53 7.15 -5.80 -16.32
CA VAL A 53 7.39 -4.96 -17.50
C VAL A 53 7.07 -5.75 -18.76
N VAL A 54 6.15 -5.24 -19.57
CA VAL A 54 5.74 -5.83 -20.86
C VAL A 54 5.92 -4.89 -22.05
N GLY A 55 6.34 -3.64 -21.81
CA GLY A 55 6.60 -2.63 -22.82
C GLY A 55 7.86 -1.81 -22.52
N GLU A 56 8.07 -0.74 -23.29
CA GLU A 56 9.28 0.07 -23.19
C GLU A 56 9.18 1.14 -22.09
N CYS A 57 10.04 1.05 -21.07
CA CYS A 57 10.11 2.03 -19.99
C CYS A 57 10.87 3.28 -20.44
N ILE A 58 10.26 4.46 -20.30
CA ILE A 58 10.92 5.74 -20.59
C ILE A 58 11.78 6.28 -19.42
N HIS A 59 11.97 5.49 -18.36
CA HIS A 59 12.75 5.84 -17.16
C HIS A 59 12.36 7.20 -16.51
N CYS A 60 11.05 7.42 -16.32
CA CYS A 60 10.52 8.65 -15.71
C CYS A 60 10.52 8.68 -14.16
N GLY A 61 10.78 7.55 -13.51
CA GLY A 61 10.86 7.44 -12.04
C GLY A 61 9.56 7.62 -11.26
N ILE A 62 8.41 7.84 -11.92
CA ILE A 62 7.13 8.06 -11.22
C ILE A 62 6.75 6.87 -10.35
N CYS A 63 6.96 5.65 -10.85
CA CYS A 63 6.65 4.41 -10.12
C CYS A 63 7.39 4.30 -8.77
N LEU A 64 8.60 4.85 -8.67
CA LEU A 64 9.38 4.90 -7.43
C LEU A 64 8.74 5.84 -6.42
N ARG A 65 8.35 7.04 -6.86
CA ARG A 65 7.76 8.08 -6.01
C ARG A 65 6.40 7.71 -5.44
N VAL A 66 5.59 6.98 -6.20
CA VAL A 66 4.27 6.55 -5.75
C VAL A 66 4.31 5.25 -4.94
N CYS A 67 5.45 4.56 -4.88
CA CYS A 67 5.56 3.32 -4.14
C CYS A 67 5.85 3.61 -2.66
N PRO A 68 4.92 3.32 -1.74
CA PRO A 68 5.14 3.54 -0.30
C PRO A 68 6.18 2.61 0.32
N ARG A 69 6.70 1.64 -0.46
CA ARG A 69 7.68 0.64 -0.02
C ARG A 69 9.08 0.91 -0.56
N TYR A 70 9.25 1.91 -1.43
CA TYR A 70 10.56 2.27 -1.99
C TYR A 70 11.38 3.11 -1.00
N GLU A 71 10.84 4.26 -0.59
CA GLU A 71 11.35 5.04 0.54
C GLU A 71 10.50 4.66 1.76
N ASP A 72 10.98 3.68 2.52
CA ASP A 72 10.23 3.17 3.68
C ASP A 72 10.21 4.22 4.80
N ALA A 73 9.10 4.95 4.91
CA ALA A 73 8.87 5.98 5.92
C ALA A 73 8.19 5.44 7.19
N SER A 74 8.20 4.11 7.41
CA SER A 74 7.49 3.47 8.53
C SER A 74 7.85 4.08 9.88
N ASP A 75 9.13 4.25 10.21
CA ASP A 75 9.57 4.75 11.52
C ASP A 75 9.07 6.18 11.81
N ALA A 76 9.03 7.03 10.78
CA ALA A 76 8.53 8.40 10.90
C ALA A 76 7.00 8.42 11.12
N LEU A 77 6.27 7.57 10.38
CA LEU A 77 4.82 7.41 10.55
C LEU A 77 4.48 6.80 11.91
N GLU A 78 5.22 5.78 12.35
CA GLU A 78 5.05 5.15 13.66
C GLU A 78 5.28 6.17 14.79
N THR A 79 6.36 6.94 14.69
CA THR A 79 6.64 8.00 15.66
C THR A 79 5.55 9.08 15.66
N MET A 80 5.04 9.46 14.49
CA MET A 80 3.96 10.45 14.38
C MET A 80 2.65 9.97 15.01
N VAL A 81 2.27 8.70 14.78
CA VAL A 81 0.98 8.14 15.21
C VAL A 81 1.02 7.60 16.64
N PHE A 82 2.12 6.96 17.02
CA PHE A 82 2.25 6.22 18.29
C PHE A 82 3.31 6.81 19.24
N GLY A 83 4.05 7.84 18.84
CA GLY A 83 5.08 8.47 19.66
C GLY A 83 6.38 7.67 19.82
N ARG A 84 6.49 6.51 19.15
CA ARG A 84 7.67 5.63 19.16
C ARG A 84 7.70 4.77 17.91
N THR A 85 8.82 4.08 17.70
CA THR A 85 8.95 3.02 16.70
C THR A 85 8.67 1.64 17.31
N ARG A 86 8.35 0.66 16.46
CA ARG A 86 8.15 -0.74 16.89
C ARG A 86 9.45 -1.44 17.30
N THR A 87 9.35 -2.45 18.17
CA THR A 87 10.45 -3.36 18.48
C THR A 87 10.46 -4.57 17.52
N PRO A 88 11.57 -5.32 17.40
CA PRO A 88 11.63 -6.52 16.56
C PRO A 88 10.61 -7.61 16.92
N GLU A 89 10.13 -7.64 18.16
CA GLU A 89 9.14 -8.61 18.65
C GLU A 89 7.70 -8.23 18.27
N GLU A 90 7.46 -6.97 17.91
CA GLU A 90 6.16 -6.47 17.46
C GLU A 90 5.89 -6.82 15.99
N VAL A 91 5.74 -8.11 15.71
CA VAL A 91 5.58 -8.66 14.34
C VAL A 91 4.35 -8.11 13.63
N PHE A 92 3.29 -7.76 14.37
CA PHE A 92 2.07 -7.14 13.82
C PHE A 92 2.13 -5.60 13.73
N GLY A 93 3.26 -4.99 14.08
CA GLY A 93 3.38 -3.56 14.32
C GLY A 93 2.98 -3.16 15.73
N ILE A 94 2.92 -1.85 15.99
CA ILE A 94 2.53 -1.30 17.30
C ILE A 94 1.02 -1.54 17.52
N TYR A 95 0.66 -2.18 18.64
CA TYR A 95 -0.73 -2.39 19.03
C TYR A 95 -0.93 -2.14 20.53
N GLU A 96 -2.15 -1.73 20.90
CA GLU A 96 -2.56 -1.66 22.31
C GLU A 96 -3.25 -2.96 22.75
N ASN A 97 -4.17 -3.46 21.92
CA ASN A 97 -4.93 -4.69 22.16
C ASN A 97 -5.19 -5.43 20.85
N VAL A 98 -5.31 -6.76 20.91
CA VAL A 98 -5.66 -7.62 19.77
C VAL A 98 -6.87 -8.46 20.14
N TYR A 99 -7.91 -8.42 19.29
CA TYR A 99 -9.16 -9.13 19.51
C TYR A 99 -9.56 -9.93 18.27
N VAL A 100 -10.31 -11.00 18.47
CA VAL A 100 -11.02 -11.72 17.42
C VAL A 100 -12.50 -11.44 17.58
N ALA A 101 -13.15 -10.98 16.51
CA ALA A 101 -14.56 -10.60 16.54
C ALA A 101 -15.27 -10.99 15.25
N ARG A 102 -16.60 -11.07 15.33
CA ARG A 102 -17.50 -11.30 14.19
C ARG A 102 -18.80 -10.53 14.43
N SER A 103 -19.42 -10.04 13.36
CA SER A 103 -20.74 -9.42 13.45
C SER A 103 -21.79 -10.39 13.97
N THR A 104 -22.75 -9.89 14.75
CA THR A 104 -23.94 -10.62 15.19
C THR A 104 -25.18 -10.32 14.33
N ARG A 105 -25.04 -9.44 13.33
CA ARG A 105 -26.11 -8.97 12.45
C ARG A 105 -26.16 -9.79 11.17
N GLU A 106 -27.26 -10.50 10.96
CA GLU A 106 -27.41 -11.41 9.80
C GLU A 106 -27.35 -10.66 8.46
N ASP A 107 -27.95 -9.47 8.39
CA ASP A 107 -27.93 -8.61 7.19
C ASP A 107 -26.51 -8.17 6.80
N ILE A 108 -25.60 -8.05 7.77
CA ILE A 108 -24.18 -7.78 7.51
C ILE A 108 -23.47 -9.08 7.11
N LEU A 109 -23.72 -10.18 7.82
CA LEU A 109 -23.06 -11.45 7.58
C LEU A 109 -23.30 -12.00 6.18
N GLU A 110 -24.47 -11.74 5.58
CA GLU A 110 -24.81 -12.15 4.21
C GLU A 110 -23.91 -11.50 3.13
N HIS A 111 -23.32 -10.33 3.41
CA HIS A 111 -22.63 -9.52 2.41
C HIS A 111 -21.21 -9.09 2.80
N CYS A 112 -20.77 -9.41 4.01
CA CYS A 112 -19.49 -8.93 4.52
C CYS A 112 -18.28 -9.72 4.02
N GLN A 113 -17.12 -9.08 4.07
CA GLN A 113 -15.82 -9.76 4.08
C GLN A 113 -15.39 -10.01 5.53
N ASP A 114 -14.65 -11.11 5.75
CA ASP A 114 -13.92 -11.40 6.98
C ASP A 114 -14.73 -11.24 8.28
N GLY A 115 -15.99 -11.69 8.26
CA GLY A 115 -16.87 -11.70 9.43
C GLY A 115 -17.51 -10.35 9.77
N GLY A 116 -17.35 -9.33 8.94
CA GLY A 116 -18.17 -8.11 8.97
C GLY A 116 -17.89 -7.15 10.13
N VAL A 117 -16.73 -7.28 10.77
CA VAL A 117 -16.33 -6.39 11.88
C VAL A 117 -16.20 -4.95 11.41
N ALA A 118 -15.51 -4.69 10.30
CA ALA A 118 -15.33 -3.34 9.75
C ALA A 118 -16.69 -2.67 9.46
N THR A 119 -17.59 -3.38 8.78
CA THR A 119 -18.94 -2.88 8.50
C THR A 119 -19.74 -2.62 9.77
N SER A 120 -19.65 -3.52 10.76
CA SER A 120 -20.38 -3.37 12.03
C SER A 120 -19.89 -2.14 12.83
N LEU A 121 -18.58 -1.89 12.85
CA LEU A 121 -18.00 -0.70 13.48
C LEU A 121 -18.45 0.58 12.79
N LEU A 122 -18.45 0.61 11.46
CA LEU A 122 -18.90 1.77 10.68
C LEU A 122 -20.39 2.06 10.90
N VAL A 123 -21.24 1.03 10.87
CA VAL A 123 -22.67 1.19 11.12
C VAL A 123 -22.91 1.68 12.55
N SER A 124 -22.21 1.12 13.54
CA SER A 124 -22.28 1.58 14.93
C SER A 124 -21.90 3.06 15.04
N ALA A 125 -20.74 3.45 14.48
CA ALA A 125 -20.24 4.81 14.51
C ALA A 125 -21.16 5.82 13.80
N PHE A 126 -21.82 5.41 12.71
CA PHE A 126 -22.80 6.24 12.02
C PHE A 126 -24.09 6.40 12.84
N MET A 127 -24.60 5.30 13.43
CA MET A 127 -25.81 5.34 14.27
C MET A 127 -25.60 6.13 15.55
N SER A 128 -24.40 6.06 16.15
CA SER A 128 -24.02 6.85 17.33
C SER A 128 -23.64 8.30 16.99
N ARG A 129 -23.63 8.69 15.71
CA ARG A 129 -23.17 10.00 15.23
C ARG A 129 -21.74 10.34 15.62
N THR A 130 -20.88 9.32 15.74
CA THR A 130 -19.43 9.50 15.91
C THR A 130 -18.78 9.93 14.59
N ILE A 131 -19.38 9.56 13.45
CA ILE A 131 -18.97 9.97 12.12
C ILE A 131 -20.18 10.44 11.30
N ASP A 132 -19.98 11.40 10.41
CA ASP A 132 -21.00 11.86 9.45
C ASP A 132 -20.93 11.13 8.11
N SER A 133 -19.76 10.59 7.75
CA SER A 133 -19.54 9.89 6.49
C SER A 133 -18.39 8.89 6.58
N ALA A 134 -18.39 7.91 5.67
CA ALA A 134 -17.32 6.93 5.52
C ALA A 134 -17.06 6.70 4.03
N HIS A 135 -15.78 6.56 3.67
CA HIS A 135 -15.36 6.17 2.32
C HIS A 135 -15.01 4.68 2.31
N PHE A 136 -15.57 3.94 1.36
CA PHE A 136 -15.34 2.51 1.20
C PHE A 136 -15.31 2.12 -0.28
N CYS A 137 -14.65 1.00 -0.56
CA CYS A 137 -14.59 0.43 -1.90
C CYS A 137 -15.48 -0.82 -1.93
N GLN A 138 -16.44 -0.85 -2.86
CA GLN A 138 -17.27 -2.02 -3.08
C GLN A 138 -16.61 -2.91 -4.14
N GLN A 139 -16.42 -4.19 -3.82
CA GLN A 139 -16.06 -5.19 -4.83
C GLN A 139 -17.32 -5.64 -5.55
N THR A 140 -17.39 -5.36 -6.86
CA THR A 140 -18.45 -5.90 -7.72
C THR A 140 -17.88 -7.11 -8.46
N PHE A 141 -18.31 -8.31 -8.07
CA PHE A 141 -17.99 -9.50 -8.85
C PHE A 141 -18.89 -9.54 -10.08
N LYS A 142 -18.32 -9.51 -11.29
CA LYS A 142 -19.05 -9.95 -12.48
C LYS A 142 -19.32 -11.43 -12.30
N LYS A 143 -20.60 -11.83 -12.25
CA LYS A 143 -20.97 -13.24 -12.43
C LYS A 143 -20.48 -13.65 -13.81
N SER A 144 -19.56 -14.63 -13.86
CA SER A 144 -19.27 -15.39 -15.09
C SER A 144 -20.50 -16.14 -15.55
#